data_AF-A0A2M7J9X7-F1
#
_entry.id   AF-A0A2M7J9X7-F1
#
_cell.length_a   1.000
_cell.length_b   1.000
_cell.length_c   1.000
_cell.angle_alpha   90.00
_cell.angle_beta   90.00
_cell.angle_gamma   90.00
#
_symmetry.space_group_name_H-M   'P 1'
#
loop_
_entity.id
_entity.type
_entity.pdbx_description
1 polymer ?
#
loop_
_entity_poly.entity_id
_entity_poly.type
_entity_poly.pdbx_seq_one_letter_code
_entity_poly.pdbx_strand_id
1 'polypeptide(L)'
;MTELGFLAVDDRGMLSIINLEKLLNQWAGRYNIGDNKSLKFFDYIQKMPDAKEKIIERIKRSKNTDYLITGHSAARLYNLSISNADRLHIYALTNDVRKIENDLGLIEVDYDSGITVIDPKHRNSIIKAQGIEEKKYIVDLIQLYLDCRALNDRGYEQAEEIMELLIKA
;
A
#
# COMPACT_ATOMS: atom_id res chain seq x y z
N MET A 1 10.66 -19.18 27.71
CA MET A 1 10.20 -18.72 26.39
C MET A 1 10.35 -19.87 25.42
N THR A 2 9.28 -20.27 24.74
CA THR A 2 9.29 -21.39 23.78
C THR A 2 9.17 -20.82 22.38
N GLU A 3 10.16 -21.08 21.52
CA GLU A 3 10.16 -20.64 20.13
C GLU A 3 9.38 -21.59 19.22
N LEU A 4 8.56 -21.04 18.34
CA LEU A 4 7.69 -21.72 17.37
C LEU A 4 7.90 -21.11 15.98
N GLY A 5 9.13 -21.18 15.46
CA GLY A 5 9.49 -20.58 14.18
C GLY A 5 9.68 -19.07 14.29
N PHE A 6 8.74 -18.29 13.76
CA PHE A 6 8.77 -16.81 13.83
C PHE A 6 8.14 -16.24 15.10
N LEU A 7 7.56 -17.11 15.91
CA LEU A 7 6.79 -16.75 17.09
C LEU A 7 7.51 -17.27 18.34
N ALA A 8 7.33 -16.59 19.46
CA ALA A 8 7.65 -17.13 20.77
C ALA A 8 6.47 -16.97 21.71
N VAL A 9 6.39 -17.88 22.66
CA VAL A 9 5.45 -17.82 23.78
C VAL A 9 6.24 -17.57 25.05
N ASP A 10 5.89 -16.51 25.78
CA ASP A 10 6.47 -16.22 27.08
C ASP A 10 5.90 -17.14 28.19
N ASP A 11 6.38 -16.97 29.42
CA ASP A 11 5.94 -17.73 30.58
C ASP A 11 4.47 -17.46 30.98
N ARG A 12 3.88 -16.36 30.49
CA ARG A 12 2.48 -15.98 30.69
C ARG A 12 1.56 -16.48 29.57
N GLY A 13 2.10 -17.17 28.56
CA GLY A 13 1.35 -17.61 27.39
C GLY A 13 1.13 -16.52 26.34
N MET A 14 1.79 -15.37 26.45
CA MET A 14 1.72 -14.30 25.47
C MET A 14 2.55 -14.65 24.24
N LEU A 15 1.94 -14.50 23.06
CA LEU A 15 2.57 -14.77 21.79
C LEU A 15 3.19 -13.49 21.21
N SER A 16 4.47 -13.54 20.85
CA SER A 16 5.22 -12.44 20.25
C SER A 16 5.91 -12.89 18.96
N ILE A 17 6.16 -11.94 18.05
CA ILE A 17 6.99 -12.17 16.87
C ILE A 17 8.45 -11.94 17.26
N ILE A 18 9.31 -12.93 17.06
CA ILE A 18 10.73 -12.87 17.46
C ILE A 18 11.69 -12.57 16.31
N ASN A 19 11.25 -12.71 15.06
CA ASN A 19 12.07 -12.41 13.88
C ASN A 19 11.20 -11.84 12.75
N LEU A 20 10.73 -10.61 12.97
CA LEU A 20 9.86 -9.90 12.03
C LEU A 20 10.54 -9.73 10.67
N GLU A 21 11.81 -9.34 10.65
CA GLU A 21 12.57 -9.12 9.41
C GLU A 21 12.58 -10.38 8.53
N LYS A 22 12.97 -11.53 9.09
CA LYS A 22 13.01 -12.79 8.34
C LYS A 22 11.62 -13.24 7.91
N LEU A 23 10.58 -13.02 8.74
CA LEU A 23 9.19 -13.32 8.38
C LEU A 23 8.76 -12.50 7.15
N LEU A 24 8.96 -11.18 7.19
CA LEU A 24 8.58 -10.27 6.12
C LEU A 24 9.37 -10.51 4.84
N ASN A 25 10.68 -10.78 4.94
CA ASN A 25 11.49 -11.18 3.79
C ASN A 25 10.96 -12.47 3.12
N GLN A 26 10.49 -13.45 3.91
CA GLN A 26 9.87 -14.66 3.33
C GLN A 26 8.53 -14.37 2.66
N TRP A 27 7.77 -13.41 3.16
CA TRP A 27 6.52 -12.99 2.53
C TRP A 27 6.79 -12.24 1.22
N ALA A 28 7.73 -11.29 1.23
CA ALA A 28 8.15 -10.57 0.04
C ALA A 28 8.70 -11.49 -1.06
N GLY A 29 9.30 -12.63 -0.71
CA GLY A 29 9.75 -13.63 -1.70
C GLY A 29 8.62 -14.42 -2.38
N ARG A 30 7.38 -14.31 -1.90
CA ARG A 30 6.20 -15.01 -2.46
C ARG A 30 5.10 -14.08 -2.94
N TYR A 31 5.05 -12.88 -2.37
CA TYR A 31 4.09 -11.86 -2.72
C TYR A 31 4.62 -11.00 -3.86
N ASN A 32 3.76 -10.72 -4.84
CA ASN A 32 4.05 -9.74 -5.87
C ASN A 32 2.80 -8.90 -6.17
N ILE A 33 2.93 -7.58 -6.08
CA ILE A 33 1.83 -6.65 -6.37
C ILE A 33 1.38 -6.75 -7.85
N GLY A 34 2.28 -7.15 -8.75
CA GLY A 34 2.03 -7.36 -10.18
C GLY A 34 1.18 -8.60 -10.51
N ASP A 35 0.97 -9.52 -9.56
CA ASP A 35 0.06 -10.66 -9.74
C ASP A 35 -1.43 -10.23 -9.72
N ASN A 36 -1.69 -8.99 -9.31
CA ASN A 36 -3.02 -8.40 -9.29
C ASN A 36 -3.38 -7.79 -10.64
N LYS A 37 -4.68 -7.70 -10.94
CA LYS A 37 -5.15 -7.01 -12.13
C LYS A 37 -4.91 -5.50 -11.94
N SER A 38 -4.12 -4.89 -12.80
CA SER A 38 -3.84 -3.45 -12.74
C SER A 38 -4.55 -2.74 -13.89
N LEU A 39 -5.30 -1.70 -13.55
CA LEU A 39 -6.03 -0.84 -14.47
C LEU A 39 -5.40 0.55 -14.41
N LYS A 40 -5.10 1.12 -15.58
CA LYS A 40 -4.40 2.41 -15.67
C LYS A 40 -5.43 3.51 -15.82
N PHE A 41 -5.24 4.58 -15.06
CA PHE A 41 -6.21 5.67 -15.00
C PHE A 41 -5.56 7.01 -15.26
N PHE A 42 -6.31 7.83 -15.96
CA PHE A 42 -6.07 9.24 -16.13
C PHE A 42 -7.04 10.00 -15.22
N ASP A 43 -6.58 11.08 -14.62
CA ASP A 43 -7.52 12.06 -14.06
C ASP A 43 -7.94 12.97 -15.19
N TYR A 44 -9.24 13.13 -15.41
CA TYR A 44 -9.81 14.07 -16.37
C TYR A 44 -9.18 15.47 -16.28
N ILE A 45 -8.63 15.83 -15.11
CA ILE A 45 -7.99 17.12 -14.79
C ILE A 45 -6.44 17.09 -14.92
N GLN A 46 -5.83 16.15 -15.67
CA GLN A 46 -4.36 16.13 -15.86
C GLN A 46 -3.79 17.22 -16.79
N LYS A 47 -4.58 18.21 -17.23
CA LYS A 47 -4.01 19.48 -17.73
C LYS A 47 -3.43 20.35 -16.60
N MET A 48 -3.57 19.93 -15.34
CA MET A 48 -3.04 20.64 -14.18
C MET A 48 -1.89 19.85 -13.53
N PRO A 49 -0.78 20.51 -13.14
CA PRO A 49 0.38 19.87 -12.50
C PRO A 49 0.05 19.03 -11.25
N ASP A 50 -1.03 19.36 -10.53
CA ASP A 50 -1.33 18.83 -9.18
C ASP A 50 -2.44 17.75 -9.16
N ALA A 51 -2.66 17.04 -10.27
CA ALA A 51 -3.77 16.09 -10.39
C ALA A 51 -3.74 14.97 -9.33
N LYS A 52 -2.56 14.38 -9.07
CA LYS A 52 -2.41 13.29 -8.08
C LYS A 52 -2.68 13.77 -6.66
N GLU A 53 -2.12 14.91 -6.29
CA GLU A 53 -2.37 15.54 -5.00
C GLU A 53 -3.87 15.79 -4.77
N LYS A 54 -4.60 16.22 -5.80
CA LYS A 54 -6.07 16.38 -5.70
C LYS A 54 -6.79 15.05 -5.46
N ILE A 55 -6.37 13.96 -6.10
CA ILE A 55 -6.95 12.62 -5.88
C ILE A 55 -6.64 12.16 -4.45
N ILE A 56 -5.40 12.31 -3.99
CA ILE A 56 -4.99 11.96 -2.63
C ILE A 56 -5.84 12.75 -1.62
N GLU A 57 -6.07 14.04 -1.85
CA GLU A 57 -6.93 14.87 -1.00
C GLU A 57 -8.40 14.44 -1.03
N ARG A 58 -8.94 14.01 -2.19
CA ARG A 58 -10.28 13.41 -2.28
C ARG A 58 -10.35 12.13 -1.44
N ILE A 59 -9.37 11.25 -1.57
CA ILE A 59 -9.28 9.98 -0.81
C ILE A 59 -9.21 10.25 0.70
N LYS A 60 -8.36 11.19 1.14
CA LYS A 60 -8.24 11.57 2.57
C LYS A 60 -9.55 12.04 3.18
N ARG A 61 -10.33 12.82 2.42
CA ARG A 61 -11.61 13.39 2.86
C ARG A 61 -12.76 12.40 2.76
N SER A 62 -12.57 11.34 1.98
CA SER A 62 -13.58 10.30 1.79
C SER A 62 -13.83 9.53 3.10
N LYS A 63 -15.10 9.18 3.32
CA LYS A 63 -15.47 8.18 4.33
C LYS A 63 -15.54 6.77 3.73
N ASN A 64 -15.31 6.65 2.42
CA ASN A 64 -15.32 5.38 1.72
C ASN A 64 -14.10 4.54 2.13
N THR A 65 -14.32 3.25 2.32
CA THR A 65 -13.25 2.28 2.64
C THR A 65 -13.04 1.25 1.54
N ASP A 66 -13.65 1.49 0.37
CA ASP A 66 -13.56 0.67 -0.84
C ASP A 66 -12.23 0.86 -1.57
N TYR A 67 -11.36 1.76 -1.12
CA TYR A 67 -10.01 1.93 -1.66
C TYR A 67 -8.99 2.36 -0.63
N LEU A 68 -7.72 2.03 -0.90
CA LEU A 68 -6.57 2.44 -0.09
C LEU A 68 -5.40 2.84 -0.99
N ILE A 69 -4.66 3.86 -0.58
CA ILE A 69 -3.41 4.26 -1.24
C ILE A 69 -2.29 3.29 -0.82
N THR A 70 -1.46 2.88 -1.78
CA THR A 70 -0.26 2.08 -1.55
C THR A 70 0.94 2.55 -2.37
N GLY A 71 2.08 1.86 -2.26
CA GLY A 71 3.31 2.09 -3.00
C GLY A 71 3.95 3.45 -2.70
N HIS A 72 4.58 4.05 -3.71
CA HIS A 72 5.35 5.29 -3.53
C HIS A 72 4.55 6.43 -2.89
N SER A 73 3.30 6.66 -3.30
CA SER A 73 2.47 7.70 -2.68
C SER A 73 2.15 7.40 -1.22
N ALA A 74 1.92 6.15 -0.84
CA ALA A 74 1.74 5.78 0.56
C ALA A 74 3.04 5.96 1.36
N ALA A 75 4.20 5.57 0.82
CA ALA A 75 5.50 5.81 1.46
C ALA A 75 5.72 7.31 1.74
N ARG A 76 5.41 8.19 0.78
CA ARG A 76 5.45 9.64 0.98
C ARG A 76 4.48 10.11 2.07
N LEU A 77 3.29 9.54 2.14
CA LEU A 77 2.29 9.85 3.19
C LEU A 77 2.71 9.34 4.58
N TYR A 78 3.58 8.33 4.64
CA TYR A 78 4.29 7.91 5.85
C TYR A 78 5.55 8.75 6.14
N ASN A 79 5.83 9.79 5.35
CA ASN A 79 7.02 10.63 5.41
C ASN A 79 8.35 9.88 5.16
N LEU A 80 8.32 8.84 4.32
CA LEU A 80 9.49 8.07 3.91
C LEU A 80 10.07 8.72 2.64
N SER A 81 11.17 9.45 2.77
CA SER A 81 11.55 10.51 1.82
C SER A 81 12.86 10.28 1.07
N ILE A 82 13.11 9.05 0.62
CA ILE A 82 14.35 8.71 -0.11
C ILE A 82 14.17 8.74 -1.64
N SER A 83 12.94 8.65 -2.16
CA SER A 83 12.70 8.47 -3.61
C SER A 83 11.87 9.58 -4.25
N ASN A 84 12.27 9.98 -5.46
CA ASN A 84 11.50 10.84 -6.37
C ASN A 84 10.45 10.04 -7.18
N ALA A 85 10.30 8.74 -6.94
CA ALA A 85 9.27 7.93 -7.57
C ALA A 85 7.88 8.41 -7.13
N ASP A 86 7.04 8.68 -8.11
CA ASP A 86 5.83 9.46 -7.89
C ASP A 86 4.65 8.88 -8.70
N ARG A 87 4.41 7.58 -8.49
CA ARG A 87 3.23 6.88 -9.02
C ARG A 87 2.21 6.66 -7.89
N LEU A 88 0.96 6.99 -8.18
CA LEU A 88 -0.18 6.78 -7.29
C LEU A 88 -0.78 5.39 -7.55
N HIS A 89 -0.55 4.46 -6.63
CA HIS A 89 -1.19 3.15 -6.63
C HIS A 89 -2.35 3.14 -5.64
N ILE A 90 -3.50 2.61 -6.07
CA ILE A 90 -4.72 2.56 -5.27
C ILE A 90 -5.27 1.13 -5.31
N TYR A 91 -5.43 0.47 -4.18
CA TYR A 91 -6.16 -0.80 -4.14
C TYR A 91 -7.66 -0.59 -4.26
N ALA A 92 -8.31 -1.40 -5.08
CA ALA A 92 -9.76 -1.57 -5.10
C ALA A 92 -10.19 -2.65 -4.11
N LEU A 93 -10.81 -2.25 -3.00
CA LEU A 93 -11.35 -3.16 -1.98
C LEU A 93 -12.83 -3.50 -2.22
N THR A 94 -13.34 -3.17 -3.39
CA THR A 94 -14.69 -3.47 -3.87
C THR A 94 -14.63 -4.34 -5.12
N ASN A 95 -15.71 -5.07 -5.41
CA ASN A 95 -15.83 -5.87 -6.62
C ASN A 95 -16.16 -5.03 -7.87
N ASP A 96 -16.51 -3.76 -7.69
CA ASP A 96 -16.93 -2.86 -8.75
C ASP A 96 -15.96 -1.68 -8.86
N VAL A 97 -14.89 -1.85 -9.65
CA VAL A 97 -13.87 -0.82 -9.86
C VAL A 97 -14.46 0.48 -10.42
N ARG A 98 -15.58 0.41 -11.16
CA ARG A 98 -16.26 1.61 -11.68
C ARG A 98 -16.78 2.53 -10.58
N LYS A 99 -17.04 2.01 -9.37
CA LYS A 99 -17.38 2.86 -8.23
C LYS A 99 -16.21 3.76 -7.84
N ILE A 100 -14.99 3.23 -7.89
CA ILE A 100 -13.76 3.99 -7.59
C ILE A 100 -13.53 5.03 -8.67
N GLU A 101 -13.72 4.68 -9.93
CA GLU A 101 -13.63 5.61 -11.06
C GLU A 101 -14.54 6.82 -10.87
N ASN A 102 -15.81 6.57 -10.58
CA ASN A 102 -16.79 7.63 -10.38
C ASN A 102 -16.52 8.46 -9.12
N ASP A 103 -16.16 7.81 -8.00
CA ASP A 103 -15.91 8.49 -6.72
C ASP A 103 -14.66 9.38 -6.79
N LEU A 104 -13.62 8.92 -7.51
CA LEU A 104 -12.35 9.65 -7.63
C LEU A 104 -12.28 10.53 -8.89
N GLY A 105 -13.24 10.43 -9.81
CA GLY A 105 -13.26 11.15 -11.07
C GLY A 105 -12.17 10.70 -12.05
N LEU A 106 -11.91 9.39 -12.10
CA LEU A 106 -10.90 8.78 -12.94
C LEU A 106 -11.49 8.32 -14.28
N ILE A 107 -10.65 8.29 -15.31
CA ILE A 107 -10.96 7.79 -16.65
C ILE A 107 -9.93 6.71 -16.99
N GLU A 108 -10.39 5.51 -17.32
CA GLU A 108 -9.51 4.41 -17.73
C GLU A 108 -8.76 4.75 -19.03
N VAL A 109 -7.48 4.39 -19.12
CA VAL A 109 -6.64 4.64 -20.29
C VAL A 109 -5.72 3.45 -20.61
N ASP A 110 -5.37 3.31 -21.89
CA ASP A 110 -4.50 2.22 -22.36
C ASP A 110 -3.00 2.58 -22.37
N TYR A 111 -2.64 3.80 -22.00
CA TYR A 111 -1.25 4.29 -21.96
C TYR A 111 -0.71 4.41 -20.54
N ASP A 112 0.60 4.62 -20.39
CA ASP A 112 1.21 4.78 -19.07
C ASP A 112 0.74 6.07 -18.40
N SER A 113 0.04 5.93 -17.28
CA SER A 113 -0.46 7.02 -16.48
C SER A 113 0.12 6.91 -15.07
N GLY A 114 0.42 8.05 -14.45
CA GLY A 114 0.96 8.08 -13.08
C GLY A 114 -0.03 7.60 -12.00
N ILE A 115 -1.21 7.10 -12.38
CA ILE A 115 -2.26 6.60 -11.48
C ILE A 115 -2.66 5.18 -11.93
N THR A 116 -2.63 4.25 -11.00
CA THR A 116 -2.99 2.85 -11.26
C THR A 116 -3.91 2.36 -10.15
N VAL A 117 -5.08 1.87 -10.53
CA VAL A 117 -5.97 1.16 -9.60
C VAL A 117 -5.70 -0.33 -9.74
N ILE A 118 -5.38 -0.95 -8.63
CA ILE A 118 -5.02 -2.35 -8.52
C ILE A 118 -6.24 -3.09 -7.99
N ASP A 119 -6.75 -4.02 -8.76
CA ASP A 119 -7.82 -4.92 -8.38
C ASP A 119 -7.23 -6.22 -7.79
N PRO A 120 -7.19 -6.36 -6.45
CA PRO A 120 -6.46 -7.44 -5.80
C PRO A 120 -7.13 -8.79 -6.03
N LYS A 121 -6.32 -9.82 -6.32
CA LYS A 121 -6.80 -11.21 -6.39
C LYS A 121 -7.38 -11.68 -5.06
N HIS A 122 -6.80 -11.21 -3.95
CA HIS A 122 -7.18 -11.55 -2.58
C HIS A 122 -7.46 -10.29 -1.75
N ARG A 123 -8.55 -9.57 -2.05
CA ARG A 123 -8.91 -8.28 -1.41
C ARG A 123 -8.93 -8.30 0.11
N ASN A 124 -9.43 -9.38 0.71
CA ASN A 124 -9.52 -9.53 2.16
C ASN A 124 -8.17 -9.75 2.85
N SER A 125 -7.12 -10.02 2.09
CA SER A 125 -5.75 -10.19 2.60
C SER A 125 -4.95 -8.89 2.62
N ILE A 126 -5.49 -7.79 2.06
CA ILE A 126 -4.83 -6.48 2.11
C ILE A 126 -4.87 -5.95 3.55
N ILE A 127 -3.69 -5.68 4.11
CA ILE A 127 -3.56 -5.21 5.48
C ILE A 127 -3.84 -3.70 5.51
N LYS A 128 -4.92 -3.31 6.18
CA LYS A 128 -5.31 -1.91 6.38
C LYS A 128 -4.61 -1.35 7.61
N ALA A 129 -4.27 -0.06 7.61
CA ALA A 129 -3.81 0.64 8.82
C ALA A 129 -4.96 0.74 9.83
N GLN A 130 -5.15 -0.30 10.64
CA GLN A 130 -6.23 -0.35 11.64
C GLN A 130 -5.88 0.50 12.85
N GLY A 131 -6.86 1.24 13.39
CA GLY A 131 -6.72 1.96 14.66
C GLY A 131 -6.05 3.34 14.60
N ILE A 132 -5.59 3.79 13.41
CA ILE A 132 -5.04 5.15 13.22
C ILE A 132 -6.00 5.93 12.32
N GLU A 133 -6.88 6.73 12.91
CA GLU A 133 -7.94 7.44 12.17
C GLU A 133 -7.37 8.33 11.04
N GLU A 134 -6.21 8.96 11.28
CA GLU A 134 -5.49 9.80 10.33
C GLU A 134 -4.86 9.02 9.16
N LYS A 135 -4.84 7.69 9.19
CA LYS A 135 -4.21 6.82 8.18
C LYS A 135 -5.16 5.75 7.62
N LYS A 136 -6.47 5.85 7.89
CA LYS A 136 -7.48 4.88 7.42
C LYS A 136 -7.55 4.72 5.88
N TYR A 137 -6.97 5.65 5.13
CA TYR A 137 -7.00 5.72 3.67
C TYR A 137 -5.72 5.20 3.00
N ILE A 138 -4.73 4.76 3.79
CA ILE A 138 -3.49 4.13 3.31
C ILE A 138 -3.39 2.71 3.86
N VAL A 139 -2.65 1.86 3.17
CA VAL A 139 -2.34 0.50 3.66
C VAL A 139 -1.45 0.54 4.90
N ASP A 140 -1.45 -0.53 5.69
CA ASP A 140 -0.54 -0.69 6.83
C ASP A 140 0.93 -0.73 6.39
N LEU A 141 1.87 -0.43 7.31
CA LEU A 141 3.31 -0.49 7.03
C LEU A 141 3.77 -1.88 6.58
N ILE A 142 3.19 -2.97 7.09
CA ILE A 142 3.52 -4.33 6.63
C ILE A 142 3.11 -4.52 5.17
N GLN A 143 1.90 -4.11 4.80
CA GLN A 143 1.45 -4.18 3.41
C GLN A 143 2.28 -3.27 2.51
N LEU A 144 2.61 -2.07 2.98
CA LEU A 144 3.43 -1.12 2.24
C LEU A 144 4.83 -1.66 1.99
N TYR A 145 5.45 -2.32 2.98
CA TYR A 145 6.71 -3.01 2.81
C TYR A 145 6.61 -4.03 1.67
N LEU A 146 5.62 -4.93 1.72
CA LEU A 146 5.42 -5.97 0.70
C LEU A 146 5.23 -5.37 -0.70
N ASP A 147 4.45 -4.29 -0.79
CA ASP A 147 4.16 -3.58 -2.03
C ASP A 147 5.43 -2.92 -2.59
N CYS A 148 6.14 -2.14 -1.78
CA CYS A 148 7.39 -1.49 -2.16
C CYS A 148 8.48 -2.50 -2.53
N ARG A 149 8.58 -3.65 -1.87
CA ARG A 149 9.51 -4.73 -2.24
C ARG A 149 9.28 -5.28 -3.64
N ALA A 150 8.03 -5.26 -4.11
CA ALA A 150 7.63 -5.75 -5.43
C ALA A 150 7.62 -4.66 -6.51
N LEU A 151 7.66 -3.37 -6.14
CA LEU A 151 7.70 -2.27 -7.08
C LEU A 151 9.11 -2.08 -7.66
N ASN A 152 9.16 -1.94 -8.99
CA ASN A 152 10.32 -1.40 -9.68
C ASN A 152 10.46 0.11 -9.34
N ASP A 153 11.53 0.77 -9.80
CA ASP A 153 11.70 2.23 -9.64
C ASP A 153 11.85 2.71 -8.19
N ARG A 154 12.85 2.17 -7.47
CA ARG A 154 13.23 2.55 -6.08
C ARG A 154 12.29 2.04 -4.97
N GLY A 155 11.34 1.16 -5.29
CA GLY A 155 10.52 0.50 -4.28
C GLY A 155 11.36 -0.21 -3.20
N TYR A 156 12.49 -0.81 -3.58
CA TYR A 156 13.43 -1.44 -2.65
C TYR A 156 13.91 -0.48 -1.54
N GLU A 157 14.36 0.73 -1.89
CA GLU A 157 14.89 1.70 -0.91
C GLU A 157 13.81 2.10 0.11
N GLN A 158 12.58 2.32 -0.35
CA GLN A 158 11.44 2.61 0.52
C GLN A 158 11.13 1.41 1.43
N ALA A 159 11.22 0.18 0.92
CA ALA A 159 10.98 -1.01 1.72
C ALA A 159 12.01 -1.22 2.83
N GLU A 160 13.29 -0.89 2.60
CA GLU A 160 14.30 -0.95 3.65
C GLU A 160 14.01 0.06 4.77
N GLU A 161 13.61 1.29 4.43
CA GLU A 161 13.23 2.30 5.42
C GLU A 161 11.99 1.87 6.23
N ILE A 162 11.00 1.25 5.58
CA ILE A 162 9.83 0.67 6.27
C ILE A 162 10.26 -0.43 7.22
N MET A 163 11.18 -1.31 6.81
CA MET A 163 11.69 -2.38 7.66
C MET A 163 12.37 -1.81 8.91
N GLU A 164 13.18 -0.77 8.75
CA GLU A 164 13.80 -0.09 9.89
C GLU A 164 12.76 0.48 10.87
N LEU A 165 11.67 1.07 10.37
CA LEU A 165 10.59 1.57 11.21
C LEU A 165 9.86 0.46 11.95
N LEU A 166 9.60 -0.66 11.27
CA LEU A 166 8.90 -1.81 11.85
C LEU A 166 9.73 -2.52 12.93
N ILE A 167 11.05 -2.53 12.82
CA ILE A 167 11.94 -3.14 13.83
C ILE A 167 12.17 -2.22 15.03
N LYS A 168 12.09 -0.89 14.85
CA LYS A 168 12.28 0.11 15.91
C LYS A 168 11.00 0.37 16.73
N ALA A 169 9.83 -0.03 16.24
CA ALA A 169 8.52 0.18 16.88
C ALA A 169 8.25 -0.81 18.02
#